data_AF-A0A8S0FNS8-F1
#
_entry.id   AF-A0A8S0FNS8-F1
#
_cell.length_a   1.000
_cell.length_b   1.000
_cell.length_c   1.000
_cell.angle_alpha   90.00
_cell.angle_beta   90.00
_cell.angle_gamma   90.00
#
_symmetry.space_group_name_H-M   'P 1'
#
loop_
_entity.id
_entity.type
_entity.pdbx_description
1 polymer ?
#
loop_
_entity_poly.entity_id
_entity_poly.type
_entity_poly.pdbx_seq_one_letter_code
_entity_poly.pdbx_strand_id
1 'polypeptide(L)'
;MQRLRDNPECADQEHQAKSNDADPGLNVKLSFDINEDVAAPFIATGVRPKVAVLREQGVNSHVEMAAAFHRAGFDAIDVHMSDLLAGRTGLEGFHALVACGGFSYGDVLGAGEGWAKSILFNDRVRDEFATFFQDSSANAGAGGM
;
A
#
# COMPACT_ATOMS: atom_id res chain seq x y z
N MET A 1 -28.89 -0.58 15.87
CA MET A 1 -27.68 0.01 16.48
C MET A 1 -26.98 0.98 15.56
N GLN A 2 -26.62 0.62 14.31
CA GLN A 2 -25.92 1.50 13.36
C GLN A 2 -26.57 2.90 13.22
N ARG A 3 -27.88 2.96 12.95
CA ARG A 3 -28.62 4.24 12.83
C ARG A 3 -28.50 5.19 14.04
N LEU A 4 -28.23 4.65 15.23
CA LEU A 4 -28.11 5.44 16.47
C LEU A 4 -26.68 5.94 16.73
N ARG A 5 -25.69 5.41 16.00
CA ARG A 5 -24.26 5.68 16.20
C ARG A 5 -23.61 6.35 14.98
N ASP A 6 -23.98 5.90 13.79
CA ASP A 6 -23.37 6.25 12.51
C ASP A 6 -24.24 7.30 11.78
N ASN A 7 -23.88 7.65 10.54
CA ASN A 7 -24.76 8.45 9.69
C ASN A 7 -26.08 7.67 9.44
N PRO A 8 -27.25 8.19 9.87
CA PRO A 8 -28.52 7.47 9.77
C PRO A 8 -28.91 7.18 8.33
N GLU A 9 -28.54 8.03 7.37
CA GLU A 9 -28.81 7.79 5.95
C GLU A 9 -28.10 6.54 5.44
N CYS A 10 -26.81 6.38 5.78
CA CYS A 10 -26.05 5.17 5.42
C CYS A 10 -26.64 3.92 6.08
N ALA A 11 -27.05 4.01 7.35
CA ALA A 11 -27.66 2.88 8.05
C ALA A 11 -29.02 2.48 7.46
N ASP A 12 -29.85 3.46 7.10
CA ASP A 12 -31.15 3.22 6.49
C ASP A 12 -30.99 2.63 5.07
N GLN A 13 -30.01 3.11 4.29
CA GLN A 13 -29.63 2.53 2.99
C GLN A 13 -29.16 1.07 3.11
N GLU A 14 -28.26 0.77 4.05
CA GLU A 14 -27.77 -0.60 4.27
C GLU A 14 -28.90 -1.55 4.70
N HIS A 15 -29.82 -1.07 5.55
CA HIS A 15 -30.98 -1.85 5.97
C HIS A 15 -31.98 -2.09 4.82
N GLN A 16 -32.26 -1.06 4.01
CA GLN A 16 -33.17 -1.17 2.88
C GLN A 16 -32.63 -2.11 1.79
N ALA A 17 -31.32 -2.09 1.52
CA ALA A 17 -30.72 -3.01 0.54
C ALA A 17 -31.05 -4.48 0.85
N LYS A 18 -31.10 -4.85 2.13
CA LYS A 18 -31.40 -6.23 2.59
C LYS A 18 -32.82 -6.70 2.31
N SER A 19 -33.77 -5.80 2.00
CA SER A 19 -35.16 -6.19 1.68
C SER A 19 -35.36 -6.55 0.21
N ASN A 20 -34.35 -6.32 -0.64
CA ASN A 20 -34.40 -6.69 -2.04
C ASN A 20 -33.93 -8.15 -2.25
N ASP A 21 -34.88 -9.07 -2.36
CA ASP A 21 -34.60 -10.50 -2.62
C ASP A 21 -33.95 -10.77 -4.00
N ALA A 22 -33.96 -9.78 -4.90
CA ALA A 22 -33.31 -9.85 -6.19
C ALA A 22 -31.84 -9.41 -6.18
N ASP A 23 -31.26 -9.07 -5.01
CA ASP A 23 -29.82 -8.77 -4.88
C ASP A 23 -28.99 -10.03 -5.23
N PRO A 24 -28.20 -10.02 -6.33
CA PRO A 24 -27.40 -11.18 -6.71
C PRO A 24 -26.18 -11.39 -5.80
N GLY A 25 -25.92 -10.48 -4.86
CA GLY A 25 -24.73 -10.46 -4.04
C GLY A 25 -23.48 -10.08 -4.83
N LEU A 26 -22.31 -10.42 -4.28
CA LEU A 26 -21.03 -10.22 -4.97
C LEU A 26 -20.89 -11.23 -6.12
N ASN A 27 -20.81 -10.72 -7.35
CA ASN A 27 -20.52 -11.52 -8.54
C ASN A 27 -19.35 -10.95 -9.34
N VAL A 28 -18.56 -11.81 -9.97
CA VAL A 28 -17.34 -11.41 -10.70
C VAL A 28 -17.54 -11.55 -12.21
N LYS A 29 -16.96 -10.62 -12.98
CA LYS A 29 -16.78 -10.73 -14.44
C LYS A 29 -15.30 -10.54 -14.73
N LEU A 30 -14.67 -11.52 -15.38
CA LEU A 30 -13.24 -11.50 -15.66
C LEU A 30 -12.98 -11.08 -17.11
N SER A 31 -12.03 -10.17 -17.31
CA SER A 31 -11.55 -9.73 -18.63
C SER A 31 -10.19 -10.33 -19.02
N PHE A 32 -9.60 -11.15 -18.14
CA PHE A 32 -8.32 -11.83 -18.31
C PHE A 32 -8.36 -13.21 -17.63
N ASP A 33 -7.41 -14.07 -17.94
CA ASP A 33 -7.25 -15.35 -17.25
C ASP A 33 -6.51 -15.15 -15.93
N ILE A 34 -7.20 -15.35 -14.81
CA ILE A 34 -6.62 -15.22 -13.45
C ILE A 34 -5.54 -16.26 -13.15
N ASN A 35 -5.45 -17.32 -13.96
CA ASN A 35 -4.46 -18.37 -13.82
C ASN A 35 -3.22 -18.13 -14.69
N GLU A 36 -3.26 -17.15 -15.60
CA GLU A 36 -2.12 -16.75 -16.41
C GLU A 36 -1.13 -15.94 -15.54
N ASP A 37 0.01 -16.56 -15.22
CA ASP A 37 1.10 -15.87 -14.55
C ASP A 37 1.97 -15.14 -15.57
N VAL A 38 1.60 -13.89 -15.87
CA VAL A 38 2.34 -13.01 -16.77
C VAL A 38 3.75 -12.65 -16.25
N ALA A 39 4.02 -12.82 -14.95
CA ALA A 39 5.32 -12.57 -14.35
C ALA A 39 6.25 -13.78 -14.44
N ALA A 40 5.72 -14.99 -14.69
CA ALA A 40 6.50 -16.24 -14.72
C ALA A 40 7.74 -16.19 -15.62
N PRO A 41 7.73 -15.60 -16.83
CA PRO A 41 8.93 -15.49 -17.67
C PRO A 41 10.05 -14.66 -17.00
N PHE A 42 9.70 -13.63 -16.24
CA PHE A 42 10.66 -12.80 -15.51
C PHE A 42 11.18 -13.52 -14.27
N ILE A 43 10.29 -14.17 -13.52
CA ILE A 43 10.64 -14.98 -12.35
C ILE A 43 11.62 -16.11 -12.74
N ALA A 44 11.39 -16.76 -13.88
CA ALA A 44 12.23 -17.84 -14.39
C ALA A 44 13.67 -17.40 -14.72
N THR A 45 13.93 -16.11 -14.93
CA THR A 45 15.30 -15.60 -15.09
C THR A 45 16.12 -15.67 -13.80
N GLY A 46 15.46 -15.81 -12.65
CA GLY A 46 16.08 -15.77 -11.32
C GLY A 46 16.45 -14.36 -10.84
N VAL A 47 16.29 -13.33 -11.67
CA VAL A 47 16.50 -11.93 -11.28
C VAL A 47 15.28 -11.42 -10.52
N ARG A 48 15.49 -11.00 -9.26
CA ARG A 48 14.44 -10.51 -8.38
C ARG A 48 14.67 -9.03 -8.06
N PRO A 49 13.90 -8.11 -8.66
CA PRO A 49 14.02 -6.69 -8.32
C PRO A 49 13.60 -6.45 -6.87
N LYS A 50 14.24 -5.49 -6.20
CA LYS A 50 13.89 -5.12 -4.83
C LYS A 50 12.66 -4.21 -4.83
N VAL A 51 11.77 -4.43 -3.86
CA VAL A 51 10.71 -3.47 -3.52
C VAL A 51 10.89 -3.01 -2.06
N ALA A 52 10.84 -1.69 -1.85
CA ALA A 52 10.82 -1.12 -0.51
C ALA A 52 9.39 -1.25 0.05
N VAL A 53 9.19 -2.21 0.96
CA VAL A 53 7.95 -2.38 1.70
C VAL A 53 7.98 -1.40 2.87
N LEU A 54 7.50 -0.20 2.61
CA LEU A 54 7.64 0.93 3.50
C LEU A 54 6.61 0.89 4.62
N ARG A 55 7.07 1.06 5.86
CA ARG A 55 6.21 1.13 7.05
C ARG A 55 6.65 2.17 8.06
N GLU A 56 5.70 2.61 8.86
CA GLU A 56 5.87 3.51 10.01
C GLU A 56 5.23 2.87 11.26
N GLN A 57 5.50 3.40 12.45
CA GLN A 57 4.82 3.00 13.67
C GLN A 57 3.29 3.03 13.51
N GLY A 58 2.63 1.90 13.78
CA GLY A 58 1.18 1.73 13.62
C GLY A 58 0.74 1.17 12.27
N VAL A 59 1.64 1.06 11.29
CA VAL A 59 1.41 0.26 10.07
C VAL A 59 1.30 -1.22 10.45
N ASN A 60 0.28 -1.91 9.93
CA ASN A 60 -0.04 -3.28 10.31
C ASN A 60 -0.31 -4.22 9.13
N SER A 61 -0.21 -3.73 7.88
CA SER A 61 -0.50 -4.50 6.67
C SER A 61 0.73 -4.79 5.79
N HIS A 62 1.93 -4.74 6.36
CA HIS A 62 3.19 -4.82 5.60
C HIS A 62 3.59 -6.26 5.23
N VAL A 63 3.11 -7.26 5.96
CA VAL A 63 3.49 -8.67 5.73
C VAL A 63 2.77 -9.23 4.51
N GLU A 64 1.46 -9.03 4.41
CA GLU A 64 0.66 -9.42 3.26
C GLU A 64 1.09 -8.67 1.99
N MET A 65 1.49 -7.40 2.14
CA MET A 65 2.05 -6.62 1.03
C MET A 65 3.36 -7.23 0.53
N ALA A 66 4.29 -7.53 1.44
CA ALA A 66 5.55 -8.20 1.10
C ALA A 66 5.30 -9.56 0.43
N ALA A 67 4.33 -10.35 0.92
CA ALA A 67 3.99 -11.65 0.36
C ALA A 67 3.42 -11.54 -1.08
N ALA A 68 2.60 -10.52 -1.36
CA ALA A 68 2.07 -10.28 -2.69
C ALA A 68 3.19 -9.96 -3.70
N PHE A 69 4.10 -9.04 -3.34
CA PHE A 69 5.27 -8.72 -4.17
C PHE A 69 6.22 -9.90 -4.32
N HIS A 70 6.44 -10.67 -3.26
CA HIS A 70 7.27 -11.87 -3.31
C HIS A 70 6.72 -12.88 -4.32
N ARG A 71 5.39 -13.10 -4.32
CA ARG A 71 4.71 -13.96 -5.29
C ARG A 71 4.90 -13.46 -6.73
N ALA A 72 4.90 -12.14 -6.93
CA ALA A 72 5.14 -11.52 -8.23
C ALA A 72 6.62 -11.49 -8.67
N GLY A 73 7.54 -12.04 -7.86
CA GLY A 73 8.95 -12.17 -8.23
C GLY A 73 9.93 -11.18 -7.58
N PHE A 74 9.47 -10.32 -6.67
CA PHE A 74 10.31 -9.31 -6.03
C PHE A 74 11.02 -9.82 -4.79
N ASP A 75 12.17 -9.21 -4.49
CA ASP A 75 12.77 -9.27 -3.15
C ASP A 75 12.15 -8.16 -2.30
N ALA A 76 11.21 -8.54 -1.43
CA ALA A 76 10.51 -7.62 -0.56
C ALA A 76 11.39 -7.25 0.65
N ILE A 77 11.76 -5.97 0.74
CA ILE A 77 12.63 -5.46 1.81
C ILE A 77 11.76 -4.67 2.80
N ASP A 78 11.78 -5.06 4.08
CA ASP A 78 11.17 -4.26 5.15
C ASP A 78 11.97 -2.96 5.32
N VAL A 79 11.31 -1.83 5.06
CA VAL A 79 11.91 -0.49 5.21
C VAL A 79 11.07 0.28 6.21
N HIS A 80 11.55 0.38 7.45
CA HIS A 80 10.90 1.23 8.43
C HIS A 80 11.35 2.69 8.25
N MET A 81 10.47 3.65 8.51
CA MET A 81 10.82 5.07 8.48
C MET A 81 12.01 5.41 9.38
N SER A 82 12.18 4.70 10.50
CA SER A 82 13.37 4.86 11.35
C SER A 82 14.68 4.48 10.66
N ASP A 83 14.65 3.53 9.72
CA ASP A 83 15.85 3.12 8.98
C ASP A 83 16.25 4.22 7.99
N LEU A 84 15.27 4.81 7.30
CA LEU A 84 15.48 5.97 6.44
C LEU A 84 15.97 7.17 7.25
N LEU A 85 15.33 7.51 8.36
CA LEU A 85 15.70 8.63 9.24
C LEU A 85 17.09 8.48 9.86
N ALA A 86 17.51 7.25 10.18
CA ALA A 86 18.83 6.97 10.72
C ALA A 86 19.91 6.73 9.64
N GLY A 87 19.54 6.67 8.36
CA GLY A 87 20.45 6.37 7.26
C GLY A 87 20.97 4.93 7.26
N ARG A 88 20.24 3.98 7.87
CA ARG A 88 20.57 2.55 7.82
C ARG A 88 20.25 1.92 6.47
N THR A 89 19.31 2.51 5.74
CA THR A 89 18.94 2.17 4.38
C THR A 89 18.57 3.45 3.64
N GLY A 90 18.58 3.39 2.30
CA GLY A 90 18.04 4.45 1.47
C GLY A 90 17.32 3.94 0.23
N LEU A 91 16.66 4.84 -0.51
CA LEU A 91 15.80 4.54 -1.66
C LEU A 91 16.54 4.37 -2.98
N GLU A 92 17.81 4.81 -3.08
CA GLU A 92 18.64 4.76 -4.31
C GLU A 92 18.82 3.34 -4.89
N GLY A 93 18.67 2.31 -4.06
CA GLY A 93 18.78 0.90 -4.47
C GLY A 93 17.47 0.23 -4.89
N PHE A 94 16.37 1.00 -5.01
CA PHE A 94 15.04 0.49 -5.29
C PHE A 94 14.47 1.07 -6.59
N HIS A 95 13.81 0.22 -7.36
CA HIS A 95 13.01 0.63 -8.53
C HIS A 95 11.50 0.47 -8.28
N ALA A 96 11.13 0.13 -7.06
CA ALA A 96 9.75 -0.02 -6.62
C ALA A 96 9.65 0.27 -5.12
N LEU A 97 8.59 0.95 -4.71
CA LEU A 97 8.25 1.25 -3.32
C LEU A 97 6.76 1.09 -3.12
N VAL A 98 6.36 0.57 -1.97
CA VAL A 98 4.96 0.48 -1.57
C VAL A 98 4.78 0.98 -0.15
N ALA A 99 3.89 1.96 0.05
CA ALA A 99 3.47 2.41 1.37
C ALA A 99 2.38 1.49 1.89
N CYS A 100 2.62 0.82 3.02
CA CYS A 100 1.70 -0.19 3.54
C CYS A 100 0.59 0.40 4.41
N GLY A 101 -0.57 -0.27 4.41
CA GLY A 101 -1.74 0.12 5.19
C GLY A 101 -1.60 -0.10 6.70
N GLY A 102 -2.46 0.58 7.45
CA GLY A 102 -2.58 0.47 8.89
C GLY A 102 -3.03 1.80 9.51
N PHE A 103 -2.68 2.00 10.77
CA PHE A 103 -3.04 3.18 11.56
C PHE A 103 -1.75 3.90 11.97
N SER A 104 -1.02 4.44 11.01
CA SER A 104 0.24 5.14 11.29
C SER A 104 -0.02 6.27 12.28
N TYR A 105 0.71 6.29 13.41
CA TYR A 105 0.44 7.20 14.54
C TYR A 105 -1.01 7.16 15.08
N GLY A 106 -1.73 6.06 14.88
CA GLY A 106 -3.13 5.91 15.33
C GLY A 106 -4.12 6.83 14.62
N ASP A 107 -3.79 7.30 13.41
CA ASP A 107 -4.53 8.31 12.63
C ASP A 107 -4.74 9.65 13.36
N VAL A 108 -3.97 9.88 14.43
CA VAL A 108 -3.98 11.13 15.18
C VAL A 108 -3.42 12.24 14.29
N LEU A 109 -4.08 13.40 14.30
CA LEU A 109 -3.84 14.54 13.39
C LEU A 109 -4.26 14.29 11.92
N GLY A 110 -5.01 13.22 11.67
CA GLY A 110 -5.46 12.81 10.33
C GLY A 110 -4.72 11.55 9.86
N ALA A 111 -5.45 10.62 9.24
CA ALA A 111 -4.87 9.39 8.70
C ALA A 111 -3.75 9.72 7.70
N GLY A 112 -2.58 9.12 7.89
CA GLY A 112 -1.38 9.34 7.06
C GLY A 112 -0.64 10.67 7.27
N GLU A 113 -1.25 11.68 7.89
CA GLU A 113 -0.68 13.03 8.04
C GLU A 113 0.62 13.03 8.86
N GLY A 114 0.65 12.30 9.98
CA GLY A 114 1.84 12.21 10.82
C GLY A 114 3.04 11.59 10.08
N TRP A 115 2.78 10.57 9.27
CA TRP A 115 3.81 9.90 8.46
C TRP A 115 4.27 10.78 7.30
N ALA A 116 3.36 11.36 6.53
CA ALA A 116 3.73 12.26 5.44
C ALA A 116 4.53 13.47 5.95
N LYS A 117 4.10 14.08 7.07
CA LYS A 117 4.82 15.21 7.66
C LYS A 117 6.16 14.83 8.27
N SER A 118 6.33 13.62 8.79
CA SER A 118 7.65 13.15 9.28
C SER A 118 8.68 13.07 8.15
N ILE A 119 8.24 12.70 6.94
CA ILE A 119 9.06 12.78 5.72
C ILE A 119 9.30 14.26 5.34
N LEU A 120 8.24 15.04 5.16
CA LEU A 120 8.33 16.41 4.63
C LEU A 120 9.14 17.37 5.52
N PHE A 121 9.12 17.17 6.84
CA PHE A 121 9.84 18.00 7.79
C PHE A 121 11.27 17.52 8.09
N ASN A 122 11.72 16.44 7.45
CA ASN A 122 13.11 16.01 7.46
C ASN A 122 13.71 16.24 6.06
N ASP A 123 14.51 17.30 5.91
CA ASP A 123 15.04 17.70 4.58
C ASP A 123 15.70 16.54 3.83
N ARG A 124 16.55 15.75 4.52
CA ARG A 124 17.25 14.63 3.88
C ARG A 124 16.29 13.56 3.36
N VAL A 125 15.36 13.12 4.20
CA VAL A 125 14.41 12.08 3.81
C VAL A 125 13.42 12.61 2.77
N ARG A 126 12.95 13.85 2.90
CA ARG A 126 12.13 14.50 1.87
C ARG A 126 12.82 14.47 0.51
N ASP A 127 14.08 14.89 0.46
CA ASP A 127 14.84 14.96 -0.77
C ASP A 127 15.05 13.55 -1.37
N GLU A 128 15.26 12.54 -0.52
CA GLU A 128 15.37 11.14 -0.92
C GLU A 128 14.09 10.60 -1.58
N PHE A 129 12.91 10.87 -1.01
CA PHE A 129 11.62 10.54 -1.64
C PHE A 129 11.42 11.34 -2.94
N ALA A 130 11.77 12.63 -2.95
CA ALA A 130 11.65 13.47 -4.13
C ALA A 130 12.51 12.94 -5.30
N THR A 131 13.76 12.53 -5.01
CA THR A 131 14.64 11.89 -5.99
C THR A 131 14.05 10.57 -6.49
N PHE A 132 13.55 9.71 -5.61
CA PHE A 132 12.91 8.45 -6.01
C PHE A 132 11.74 8.67 -6.98
N PHE A 133 10.84 9.61 -6.69
CA PHE A 133 9.67 9.86 -7.55
C PHE A 133 10.00 10.59 -8.86
N GLN A 134 11.11 11.33 -8.90
CA GLN A 134 11.61 11.99 -10.12
C GLN A 134 12.35 11.03 -11.05
N ASP A 135 12.76 9.86 -10.55
CA ASP A 135 13.40 8.84 -11.36
C ASP A 135 12.38 8.11 -12.24
N SER A 136 12.45 8.35 -13.55
CA SER A 136 11.61 7.71 -14.57
C SER A 136 11.74 6.18 -14.60
N SER A 137 12.78 5.61 -13.98
CA SER A 137 13.02 4.17 -13.91
C SER A 137 12.37 3.47 -12.70
N ALA A 138 11.83 4.22 -11.73
CA ALA A 138 11.43 3.70 -10.41
C ALA A 138 9.91 3.63 -10.14
N ASN A 139 9.05 4.00 -11.08
CA ASN A 139 7.64 4.25 -10.78
C ASN A 139 6.71 3.06 -11.07
N ALA A 140 6.30 2.37 -9.99
CA ALA A 140 5.04 1.64 -9.88
C ALA A 140 4.31 2.10 -8.60
N GLY A 141 3.62 3.24 -8.65
CA GLY A 141 2.82 3.73 -7.53
C GLY A 141 1.47 3.01 -7.45
N ALA A 142 1.25 2.23 -6.39
CA ALA A 142 -0.07 1.69 -6.05
C ALA A 142 -0.78 2.65 -5.07
N GLY A 143 -1.87 3.28 -5.52
CA GLY A 143 -2.80 4.05 -4.69
C GLY A 143 -2.52 5.55 -4.66
N GLY A 144 -3.29 6.31 -5.41
CA GLY A 144 -3.44 7.75 -5.18
C GLY A 144 -4.09 7.98 -3.82
N MET A 145 -3.54 8.94 -3.06
CA MET A 145 -4.20 9.54 -1.89
C MET A 145 -5.43 10.33 -2.32
#